data_AF-A0A920E1Q2-F1
#
_entry.id   AF-A0A920E1Q2-F1
#
_cell.length_a   1.000
_cell.length_b   1.000
_cell.length_c   1.000
_cell.angle_alpha   90.00
_cell.angle_beta   90.00
_cell.angle_gamma   90.00
#
_symmetry.space_group_name_H-M   'P 1'
#
loop_
_entity.id
_entity.type
_entity.pdbx_description
1 polymer ?
#
loop_
_entity_poly.entity_id
_entity_poly.type
_entity_poly.pdbx_seq_one_letter_code
_entity_poly.pdbx_strand_id
1 'polypeptide(L)'
;MNKWKCNFVKPGTQSKWYESWKENRMKWHESLGLGQENYRFHDHDKLAHYADAACDIEFNFPFGFKELEGIHSRTDFDLTQHEQYSGKKLRYFDLR
;
A
#
# COMPACT_ATOMS: atom_id res chain seq x y z
N MET A 1 -10.77 -7.94 10.52
CA MET A 1 -10.37 -7.06 9.40
C MET A 1 -9.34 -7.81 8.56
N ASN A 2 -9.74 -8.29 7.39
CA ASN A 2 -8.84 -8.97 6.45
C ASN A 2 -7.94 -7.92 5.80
N LYS A 3 -6.71 -7.77 6.29
CA LYS A 3 -5.69 -6.90 5.69
C LYS A 3 -5.13 -7.59 4.45
N TRP A 4 -5.49 -7.10 3.27
CA TRP A 4 -4.84 -7.52 2.02
C TRP A 4 -3.42 -6.95 1.99
N LYS A 5 -2.41 -7.81 1.96
CA LYS A 5 -0.99 -7.45 1.88
C LYS A 5 -0.43 -7.95 0.55
N CYS A 6 0.05 -7.05 -0.32
CA CYS A 6 0.84 -7.43 -1.49
C CYS A 6 2.30 -7.05 -1.24
N ASN A 7 3.18 -8.05 -1.13
CA ASN A 7 4.42 -7.91 -0.37
C ASN A 7 5.70 -7.65 -1.17
N PHE A 8 5.77 -7.81 -2.50
CA PHE A 8 7.07 -7.71 -3.19
C PHE A 8 6.98 -7.13 -4.61
N VAL A 9 7.80 -6.12 -4.88
CA VAL A 9 7.96 -5.47 -6.19
C VAL A 9 9.43 -5.38 -6.53
N LYS A 10 9.79 -5.38 -7.82
CA LYS A 10 11.18 -5.29 -8.26
C LYS A 10 11.80 -3.98 -7.77
N PRO A 11 13.02 -3.98 -7.19
CA PRO A 11 13.71 -2.75 -6.80
C PRO A 11 13.77 -1.75 -7.97
N GLY A 12 13.51 -0.48 -7.70
CA GLY A 12 13.43 0.57 -8.71
C GLY A 12 12.09 0.69 -9.46
N THR A 13 11.13 -0.22 -9.24
CA THR A 13 9.77 -0.12 -9.81
C THR A 13 8.69 0.23 -8.77
N GLN A 14 9.11 0.51 -7.53
CA GLN A 14 8.24 0.70 -6.37
C GLN A 14 7.20 1.79 -6.58
N SER A 15 7.57 2.97 -7.08
CA SER A 15 6.63 4.08 -7.33
C SER A 15 5.56 3.71 -8.35
N LYS A 16 5.94 3.07 -9.46
CA LYS A 16 4.99 2.64 -10.50
C LYS A 16 3.98 1.61 -9.96
N TRP A 17 4.46 0.66 -9.17
CA TRP A 17 3.58 -0.33 -8.55
C TRP A 17 2.70 0.30 -7.48
N TYR A 18 3.22 1.25 -6.70
CA TYR A 18 2.44 1.98 -5.71
C TYR A 18 1.27 2.74 -6.37
N GLU A 19 1.53 3.48 -7.44
CA GLU A 19 0.49 4.16 -8.22
C GLU A 19 -0.53 3.18 -8.81
N SER A 20 -0.05 2.09 -9.43
CA SER A 20 -0.93 1.06 -9.99
C SER A 20 -1.80 0.40 -8.92
N TRP A 21 -1.26 0.13 -7.74
CA TRP A 21 -2.01 -0.40 -6.60
C TRP A 21 -3.03 0.61 -6.09
N LYS A 22 -2.65 1.88 -5.95
CA LYS A 22 -3.55 2.98 -5.56
C LYS A 22 -4.76 3.06 -6.49
N GLU A 23 -4.55 3.04 -7.80
CA GLU A 23 -5.63 3.02 -8.79
C GLU A 23 -6.47 1.75 -8.75
N ASN A 24 -5.84 0.57 -8.69
CA ASN A 24 -6.54 -0.71 -8.69
C ASN A 24 -7.43 -0.88 -7.45
N ARG A 25 -6.95 -0.44 -6.27
CA ARG A 25 -7.76 -0.47 -5.04
C ARG A 25 -8.94 0.47 -5.12
N MET A 26 -8.78 1.69 -5.66
CA MET A 26 -9.92 2.57 -5.89
C MET A 26 -10.93 1.96 -6.85
N LYS A 27 -10.49 1.46 -8.02
CA LYS A 27 -11.39 0.82 -8.98
C LYS A 27 -12.14 -0.35 -8.36
N TRP A 28 -11.48 -1.14 -7.51
CA TRP A 28 -12.13 -2.20 -6.75
C TRP A 28 -13.22 -1.66 -5.81
N HIS A 29 -12.91 -0.62 -5.02
CA HIS A 29 -13.88 0.03 -4.13
C HIS A 29 -15.05 0.67 -4.89
N GLU A 30 -14.78 1.31 -6.04
CA GLU A 30 -15.80 1.88 -6.92
C GLU A 30 -16.71 0.79 -7.52
N SER A 31 -16.14 -0.37 -7.87
CA SER A 31 -16.90 -1.51 -8.40
C SER A 31 -17.91 -2.10 -7.41
N LEU A 32 -17.80 -1.79 -6.12
CA LEU A 32 -18.78 -2.17 -5.10
C LEU A 32 -20.09 -1.37 -5.21
N GLY A 33 -20.13 -0.30 -6.00
CA GLY A 33 -21.35 0.47 -6.27
C GLY A 33 -21.80 1.36 -5.11
N LEU A 34 -20.90 1.73 -4.20
CA LEU A 34 -21.20 2.56 -3.00
C LEU A 34 -21.15 4.08 -3.25
N GLY A 35 -21.12 4.52 -4.51
CA GLY A 35 -20.98 5.92 -4.91
C GLY A 35 -19.51 6.37 -4.96
N GLN A 36 -19.03 6.80 -6.12
CA GLN A 36 -17.63 7.21 -6.32
C GLN A 36 -17.31 8.48 -5.51
N GLU A 37 -18.30 9.35 -5.32
CA GLU A 37 -18.22 10.58 -4.53
C GLU A 37 -17.95 10.34 -3.05
N ASN A 38 -18.22 9.13 -2.56
CA ASN A 38 -17.98 8.75 -1.18
C ASN A 38 -16.53 8.34 -0.91
N TYR A 39 -15.70 8.20 -1.94
CA TYR A 39 -14.30 7.85 -1.78
C TYR A 39 -13.41 9.07 -2.02
N ARG A 40 -12.35 9.21 -1.21
CA ARG A 40 -11.29 10.20 -1.44
C ARG A 40 -9.94 9.65 -1.03
N PHE A 41 -8.90 10.13 -1.70
CA PHE A 41 -7.53 9.91 -1.25
C PHE A 41 -7.13 10.96 -0.23
N HIS A 42 -6.50 10.49 0.84
CA HIS A 42 -5.81 11.31 1.82
C HIS A 42 -4.33 10.95 1.78
N ASP A 43 -3.52 11.81 1.17
CA ASP A 43 -2.07 11.62 1.14
C ASP A 43 -1.47 12.09 2.48
N HIS A 44 -0.57 11.30 3.07
CA HIS A 44 0.04 11.63 4.36
C HIS A 44 1.26 12.53 4.16
N ASP A 45 1.19 13.76 4.68
CA ASP A 45 2.34 14.67 4.71
C ASP A 45 3.43 14.21 5.70
N LYS A 46 3.07 13.45 6.74
CA LYS A 46 4.00 12.85 7.70
C LYS A 46 4.20 11.36 7.41
N LEU A 47 5.13 11.09 6.50
CA LEU A 47 5.58 9.74 6.24
C LEU A 47 6.36 9.18 7.45
N ALA A 48 6.13 7.91 7.76
CA ALA A 48 7.02 7.19 8.67
C ALA A 48 8.41 7.07 8.02
N HIS A 49 9.48 7.06 8.83
CA HIS A 49 10.88 7.06 8.38
C HIS A 49 11.28 5.88 7.47
N TYR A 50 10.41 4.88 7.32
CA TYR A 50 10.58 3.70 6.48
C TYR A 50 9.61 3.66 5.27
N ALA A 51 8.80 4.71 5.07
CA ALA A 51 7.79 4.77 4.02
C ALA A 51 8.13 5.85 3.00
N ASP A 52 8.27 5.47 1.72
CA ASP A 52 8.51 6.42 0.63
C ASP A 52 7.22 7.14 0.22
N ALA A 53 6.07 6.48 0.38
CA ALA A 53 4.75 7.03 0.11
C ALA A 53 3.70 6.30 0.95
N ALA A 54 2.77 7.06 1.51
CA ALA A 54 1.62 6.54 2.22
C ALA A 54 0.38 7.37 1.85
N CYS A 55 -0.70 6.68 1.50
CA CYS A 55 -1.99 7.30 1.27
C CYS A 55 -3.08 6.40 1.83
N ASP A 56 -4.11 7.04 2.38
CA ASP A 56 -5.29 6.35 2.84
C ASP A 56 -6.43 6.60 1.87
N ILE A 57 -7.19 5.54 1.59
CA ILE A 57 -8.50 5.63 0.97
C ILE A 57 -9.48 5.88 2.11
N GLU A 58 -10.10 7.05 2.12
CA GLU A 58 -11.16 7.39 3.06
C GLU A 58 -12.52 7.22 2.41
N PHE A 59 -13.49 6.75 3.20
CA PHE A 59 -14.88 6.60 2.78
C PHE A 59 -15.80 7.51 3.60
N ASN A 60 -16.81 8.07 2.94
CA ASN A 60 -17.84 8.90 3.55
C ASN A 60 -18.88 8.02 4.26
N PHE A 61 -18.65 7.80 5.56
CA PHE A 61 -19.63 7.11 6.40
C PHE A 61 -20.72 8.10 6.86
N PRO A 62 -21.86 7.61 7.39
CA PRO A 62 -22.92 8.46 7.94
C PRO A 62 -22.46 9.42 9.06
N PHE A 63 -21.26 9.20 9.62
CA PHE A 63 -20.62 10.01 10.65
C PHE A 63 -19.38 10.79 10.15
N GLY A 64 -19.18 10.86 8.82
CA GLY A 64 -18.10 11.59 8.16
C GLY A 64 -17.06 10.69 7.49
N PHE A 65 -16.05 11.32 6.88
CA PHE A 65 -14.94 10.62 6.24
C PHE A 65 -14.06 9.93 7.27
N LYS A 66 -13.83 8.62 7.07
CA LYS A 66 -12.88 7.83 7.86
C LYS A 66 -12.05 6.91 6.97
N GLU A 67 -10.88 6.55 7.46
CA GLU A 67 -9.97 5.57 6.85
C GLU A 67 -10.72 4.24 6.59
N LEU A 68 -10.74 3.83 5.33
CA LEU A 68 -11.20 2.52 4.89
C LEU A 68 -10.03 1.58 4.69
N GLU A 69 -8.97 2.05 4.03
CA GLU A 69 -7.78 1.26 3.72
C GLU A 69 -6.55 2.14 3.51
N GLY A 70 -5.44 1.82 4.21
CA GLY A 70 -4.16 2.48 4.03
C GLY A 70 -3.21 1.74 3.07
N ILE A 71 -2.66 2.46 2.09
CA ILE A 71 -1.69 1.98 1.10
C ILE A 71 -0.33 2.57 1.44
N HIS A 72 0.64 1.71 1.74
CA HIS A 72 1.96 2.11 2.22
C HIS A 72 3.08 1.45 1.38
N SER A 73 3.98 2.25 0.82
CA SER A 73 5.22 1.78 0.20
C SER A 73 6.33 1.71 1.25
N ARG A 74 6.62 0.52 1.78
CA ARG A 74 7.56 0.28 2.91
C ARG A 74 8.96 -0.20 2.49
N THR A 75 9.37 0.12 1.27
CA THR A 75 10.70 -0.16 0.70
C THR A 75 11.20 -1.59 1.01
N ASP A 76 12.47 -1.76 1.37
CA ASP A 76 13.12 -3.03 1.70
C ASP A 76 13.22 -3.30 3.21
N PHE A 77 12.79 -2.35 4.04
CA PHE A 77 12.97 -2.39 5.49
C PHE A 77 12.41 -3.66 6.13
N ASP A 78 11.20 -4.05 5.74
CA ASP A 78 10.53 -5.26 6.26
C ASP A 78 11.30 -6.55 5.87
N LEU A 79 11.93 -6.57 4.69
CA LEU A 79 12.72 -7.70 4.18
C LEU A 79 14.05 -7.82 4.91
N THR A 80 14.76 -6.71 5.09
CA THR A 80 16.06 -6.69 5.78
C THR A 80 15.91 -7.08 7.24
N GLN A 81 14.86 -6.61 7.93
CA GLN A 81 14.57 -7.02 9.29
C GLN A 81 14.25 -8.52 9.38
N HIS A 82 13.42 -9.06 8.47
CA HIS A 82 13.14 -10.49 8.46
C HIS A 82 14.37 -11.36 8.13
N GLU A 83 15.28 -10.93 7.24
CA GLU A 83 16.54 -11.63 6.96
C GLU A 83 17.48 -11.61 8.19
N GLN A 84 17.56 -10.47 8.90
CA GLN A 84 18.38 -10.33 10.11
C GLN A 84 17.93 -11.26 11.25
N TYR A 85 16.62 -11.39 11.49
CA TYR A 85 16.11 -12.20 12.61
C TYR A 85 15.84 -13.67 12.24
N SER A 86 15.63 -14.01 10.97
CA SER A 86 15.32 -15.40 10.56
C SER A 86 16.53 -16.25 10.19
N GLY A 87 17.71 -15.64 9.99
CA GLY A 87 18.93 -16.35 9.60
C GLY A 87 18.90 -16.98 8.21
N LYS A 88 17.85 -16.71 7.40
CA LYS A 88 17.72 -17.17 6.01
C LYS A 88 17.90 -16.01 5.05
N LYS A 89 18.80 -16.17 4.07
CA LYS A 89 19.02 -15.17 3.01
C LYS A 89 17.82 -15.13 2.06
N LEU A 90 17.07 -14.04 2.07
CA LEU A 90 15.93 -13.79 1.17
C LEU A 90 16.42 -12.97 -0.03
N ARG A 91 17.22 -13.59 -0.91
CA ARG A 91 17.72 -12.94 -2.12
C ARG A 91 16.83 -13.25 -3.32
N TYR A 92 16.45 -12.21 -4.06
CA TYR A 92 15.83 -12.36 -5.37
C TYR A 92 16.89 -12.82 -6.38
N PHE A 93 16.65 -13.94 -7.06
CA PHE A 93 17.48 -14.41 -8.17
C PHE A 93 16.72 -14.14 -9.48
N ASP A 94 17.21 -13.18 -10.27
CA ASP A 94 16.75 -12.99 -11.65
C ASP A 94 17.51 -14.01 -12.53
N LEU A 95 16.85 -15.10 -12.91
CA LEU A 95 17.40 -16.02 -13.91
C LEU A 95 17.18 -15.38 -15.29
N ARG A 96 18.17 -14.64 -15.75
CA ARG A 96 18.32 -14.33 -17.18
C ARG A 96 19.12 -15.44 -17.86
#